data_AF-A0A820MUX0-F1
#
_entry.id   AF-A0A820MUX0-F1
#
_cell.length_a   1.000
_cell.length_b   1.000
_cell.length_c   1.000
_cell.angle_alpha   90.00
_cell.angle_beta   90.00
_cell.angle_gamma   90.00
#
_symmetry.space_group_name_H-M   'P 1'
#
loop_
_entity.id
_entity.type
_entity.pdbx_description
1 polymer ?
#
loop_
_entity_poly.entity_id
_entity_poly.type
_entity_poly.pdbx_seq_one_letter_code
_entity_poly.pdbx_strand_id
1 'polypeptide(L)' 'INSLIMSSNDFPPLKNDLILRACRGEPIERVPIWIMRQAGRYLPEYKAISAQHPFFEVCRTPTLACEVTL' A
#
# COMPACT_ATOMS: atom_id res chain seq x y z
N ILE A 1 -26.67 21.74 -10.27
CA ILE A 1 -26.33 20.93 -9.07
C ILE A 1 -25.52 19.72 -9.57
N ASN A 2 -24.37 19.82 -10.24
CA ASN A 2 -23.10 20.53 -10.02
C ASN A 2 -22.44 20.28 -8.67
N SER A 3 -21.99 19.04 -8.49
CA SER A 3 -20.74 18.66 -7.81
C SER A 3 -20.31 17.27 -8.33
N LEU A 4 -20.20 17.10 -9.66
CA LEU A 4 -18.91 17.03 -10.36
C LEU A 4 -17.96 15.99 -9.71
N ILE A 5 -18.00 14.78 -10.27
CA ILE A 5 -16.85 14.01 -10.73
C ILE A 5 -15.56 14.45 -10.04
N MET A 6 -15.18 13.78 -8.94
CA MET A 6 -13.83 13.87 -8.42
C MET A 6 -12.90 13.44 -9.55
N SER A 7 -12.26 14.43 -10.18
CA SER A 7 -11.26 14.26 -11.21
C SER A 7 -10.19 13.31 -10.69
N SER A 8 -10.02 12.20 -11.40
CA SER A 8 -9.11 11.09 -11.11
C SER A 8 -7.61 11.44 -11.24
N ASN A 9 -7.18 12.62 -10.76
CA ASN A 9 -5.87 13.20 -11.06
C ASN A 9 -5.07 13.75 -9.86
N ASP A 10 -5.52 13.55 -8.62
CA ASP A 10 -4.77 14.03 -7.43
C ASP A 10 -3.65 13.10 -6.95
N PHE A 11 -3.43 11.97 -7.63
CA PHE A 11 -2.37 11.02 -7.27
C PHE A 11 -1.17 11.16 -8.22
N PRO A 12 0.07 11.05 -7.71
CA PRO A 12 1.25 11.10 -8.54
C PRO A 12 1.20 9.99 -9.61
N PRO A 13 1.81 10.22 -10.79
CA PRO A 13 1.77 9.25 -11.88
C PRO A 13 2.34 7.89 -11.40
N LEU A 14 1.59 6.82 -11.65
CA LEU A 14 1.96 5.45 -11.31
C LEU A 14 3.26 5.09 -12.04
N LYS A 15 4.34 4.86 -11.29
CA LYS A 15 5.65 4.46 -11.84
C LYS A 15 5.72 2.97 -12.18
N ASN A 16 4.90 2.15 -11.53
CA ASN A 16 4.84 0.70 -11.74
C ASN A 16 3.39 0.25 -11.81
N ASP A 17 2.97 -0.17 -13.00
CA ASP A 17 1.62 -0.64 -13.33
C ASP A 17 1.59 -2.14 -13.67
N LEU A 18 2.69 -2.87 -13.46
CA LEU A 18 2.82 -4.28 -13.84
C LEU A 18 1.75 -5.17 -13.19
N ILE A 19 1.39 -4.91 -11.93
CA ILE A 19 0.33 -5.64 -11.23
C ILE A 19 -1.02 -5.41 -11.93
N LEU A 20 -1.33 -4.16 -12.30
CA LEU A 20 -2.60 -3.83 -12.96
C LEU A 20 -2.67 -4.44 -14.36
N ARG A 21 -1.57 -4.40 -15.11
CA ARG A 21 -1.44 -4.99 -16.44
C ARG A 21 -1.57 -6.51 -16.41
N ALA A 22 -0.91 -7.16 -15.44
CA ALA A 22 -1.04 -8.60 -15.23
C ALA A 22 -2.49 -9.00 -14.89
N CYS A 23 -3.17 -8.23 -14.03
CA CYS A 23 -4.59 -8.46 -13.71
C CYS A 23 -5.52 -8.29 -14.92
N ARG A 24 -5.15 -7.45 -15.89
CA ARG A 24 -5.90 -7.20 -17.13
C ARG A 24 -5.54 -8.17 -18.28
N GLY A 25 -4.54 -9.04 -18.08
CA GLY A 25 -4.07 -9.94 -19.12
C GLY A 25 -3.29 -9.25 -20.24
N GLU A 26 -2.78 -8.03 -19.99
CA GLU A 26 -1.95 -7.29 -20.94
C GLU A 26 -0.52 -7.88 -21.00
N PRO A 27 0.21 -7.72 -22.12
CA PRO A 27 1.60 -8.14 -22.19
C PRO A 27 2.43 -7.38 -21.15
N ILE A 28 3.19 -8.09 -20.33
CA ILE A 28 4.04 -7.54 -19.27
C ILE A 28 5.50 -7.91 -19.54
N GLU A 29 6.43 -7.03 -19.19
CA GLU A 29 7.87 -7.27 -19.34
C GLU A 29 8.37 -8.35 -18.37
N ARG A 30 7.80 -8.37 -17.16
CA ARG A 30 8.17 -9.27 -16.07
C ARG A 30 6.94 -9.61 -15.23
N VAL A 31 6.94 -10.82 -14.65
CA VAL A 31 5.87 -11.27 -13.75
C VAL A 31 5.92 -10.45 -12.45
N PRO A 32 4.85 -9.73 -12.07
CA PRO A 32 4.81 -9.03 -10.79
C PRO A 32 4.69 -10.04 -9.65
N ILE A 33 5.47 -9.83 -8.59
CA ILE A 33 5.44 -10.65 -7.38
C ILE A 33 5.01 -9.77 -6.22
N TRP A 34 4.07 -10.27 -5.42
CA TRP A 34 3.66 -9.69 -4.15
C TRP A 34 3.51 -10.83 -3.13
N ILE A 35 3.78 -10.53 -1.87
CA ILE A 35 3.72 -11.53 -0.79
C ILE A 35 2.66 -11.09 0.20
N MET A 36 1.71 -11.99 0.49
CA MET A 36 0.73 -11.74 1.55
C MET A 36 1.46 -11.54 2.89
N ARG A 37 1.10 -10.46 3.60
CA ARG A 37 1.72 -10.05 4.87
C ARG A 37 3.20 -9.62 4.73
N GLN A 38 3.54 -8.95 3.62
CA GLN A 38 4.86 -8.35 3.41
C GLN A 38 5.30 -7.38 4.53
N ALA A 39 4.32 -6.75 5.18
CA ALA A 39 4.51 -5.94 6.37
C ALA A 39 4.11 -6.78 7.59
N GLY A 40 5.09 -7.34 8.29
CA GLY A 40 4.83 -8.26 9.38
C GLY A 40 5.92 -8.32 10.43
N ARG A 41 5.65 -9.12 11.47
CA ARG A 41 6.49 -9.30 12.67
C ARG A 41 7.93 -9.75 12.43
N TYR A 42 8.29 -10.08 11.20
CA TYR A 42 9.65 -10.45 10.83
C TYR A 42 10.54 -9.23 10.53
N LEU A 43 9.96 -8.08 10.17
CA LEU A 43 10.70 -6.85 9.95
C LEU A 43 11.10 -6.21 11.29
N PRO A 44 12.38 -5.87 11.50
CA PRO A 44 12.83 -5.18 12.71
C PRO A 44 12.14 -3.82 12.88
N GLU A 45 11.83 -3.13 11.78
CA GLU A 45 11.09 -1.86 11.77
C GLU A 45 9.68 -2.05 12.34
N TYR A 46 8.98 -3.13 11.93
CA TYR A 46 7.65 -3.46 12.45
C TYR A 46 7.68 -3.79 13.96
N LYS A 47 8.73 -4.49 14.43
CA LYS A 47 8.89 -4.81 15.85
C LYS A 47 9.11 -3.57 16.70
N ALA A 48 9.85 -2.58 16.20
CA ALA A 48 10.09 -1.32 16.90
C ALA A 48 8.77 -0.54 17.09
N ILE A 49 7.92 -0.49 16.05
CA ILE A 49 6.61 0.17 16.12
C ILE A 49 5.67 -0.57 17.08
N SER A 50 5.63 -1.91 16.99
CA SER A 50 4.77 -2.72 17.87
C SER A 50 5.22 -2.73 19.34
N ALA A 51 6.48 -2.38 19.64
CA ALA A 51 6.97 -2.21 21.00
C ALA A 51 6.54 -0.86 21.62
N GLN A 52 6.29 0.14 20.77
CA GLN A 52 5.94 1.50 21.19
C GLN A 52 4.43 1.74 21.22
N HIS A 53 3.66 1.04 20.36
CA HIS A 53 2.21 1.23 20.25
C HIS A 53 1.44 -0.10 20.32
N PRO A 54 0.31 -0.16 21.04
CA PRO A 54 -0.58 -1.32 21.03
C PRO A 54 -1.17 -1.53 19.63
N PHE A 55 -1.33 -2.79 19.22
CA PHE A 55 -1.76 -3.19 17.86
C PHE A 55 -3.01 -2.45 17.36
N PHE A 56 -4.00 -2.24 18.23
CA PHE A 56 -5.24 -1.52 17.86
C PHE A 56 -5.03 -0.03 17.58
N GLU A 57 -4.03 0.60 18.19
CA GLU A 57 -3.69 2.00 17.96
C GLU A 57 -2.97 2.16 16.62
N VAL A 58 -2.06 1.24 16.30
CA VAL A 58 -1.37 1.21 14.99
C VAL A 58 -2.36 1.06 13.84
N CYS A 59 -3.39 0.21 13.99
CA CYS A 59 -4.42 0.05 12.95
C CYS A 59 -5.42 1.22 12.86
N ARG A 60 -5.62 1.97 13.94
CA ARG A 60 -6.60 3.10 13.99
C ARG A 60 -5.97 4.45 13.65
N THR A 61 -4.65 4.55 13.72
CA THR A 61 -3.92 5.78 13.43
C THR A 61 -3.38 5.73 12.00
N PRO A 62 -3.90 6.54 11.07
CA PRO A 62 -3.57 6.44 9.64
C PRO A 62 -2.09 6.73 9.32
N THR A 63 -1.44 7.57 10.12
CA THR A 63 0.00 7.86 9.98
C THR A 63 0.86 6.63 10.32
N LEU A 64 0.57 5.96 11.44
CA LEU A 64 1.25 4.73 11.85
C LEU A 64 0.97 3.56 10.88
N ALA A 65 -0.25 3.46 10.36
CA ALA A 65 -0.60 2.45 9.36
C ALA A 65 0.18 2.66 8.03
N CYS A 66 0.43 3.91 7.64
CA CYS A 66 1.25 4.25 6.48
C CYS A 66 2.71 3.80 6.70
N GLU A 67 3.30 4.12 7.86
CA GLU A 67 4.68 3.73 8.20
C GLU A 67 4.88 2.21 8.22
N VAL A 68 3.84 1.44 8.56
CA VAL A 68 3.88 -0.02 8.55
C VAL A 68 3.81 -0.61 7.12
N THR A 69 3.23 0.11 6.16
CA THR A 69 2.95 -0.39 4.79
C THR A 69 4.05 -0.03 3.79
N LEU A 70 5.32 -0.13 4.21
CA LEU A 70 6.49 0.13 3.36
C LEU A 70 6.43 -0.52 1.97
#